data_AF-A0A928JCZ2-F1
#
_entry.id   AF-A0A928JCZ2-F1
#
_cell.length_a   1.000
_cell.length_b   1.000
_cell.length_c   1.000
_cell.angle_alpha   90.00
_cell.angle_beta   90.00
_cell.angle_gamma   90.00
#
_symmetry.space_group_name_H-M   'P 1'
#
loop_
_entity.id
_entity.type
_entity.pdbx_description
1 polymer ?
#
loop_
_entity_poly.entity_id
_entity_poly.type
_entity_poly.pdbx_seq_one_letter_code
_entity_poly.pdbx_strand_id
1 'polypeptide(L)'
;MRCRVRNESDTEAYIRAAVTVNWKKVSANEGEADYVYAIAPVEGVDYSMEWNTNKRWIKHEYSNGEVIYYQVSPVGPKVGNDYADSYPLFNNFKQLSTENQPEGYELVVEVVGSGIQSTPVEVVEEQWGVTISGGNITGVTTN
;
A
#
# COMPACT_ATOMS: atom_id res chain seq x y z
N MET A 1 -13.45 -2.97 4.12
CA MET A 1 -12.82 -1.67 3.72
C MET A 1 -12.09 -1.87 2.38
N ARG A 2 -12.07 -0.85 1.50
CA ARG A 2 -11.26 -0.85 0.25
C ARG A 2 -10.27 0.31 0.28
N CYS A 3 -9.08 0.14 -0.32
CA CYS A 3 -8.05 1.18 -0.33
C CYS A 3 -7.65 1.58 -1.76
N ARG A 4 -7.53 2.89 -2.01
CA ARG A 4 -7.02 3.51 -3.23
C ARG A 4 -6.09 4.65 -2.84
N VAL A 5 -5.09 4.92 -3.66
CA VAL A 5 -4.21 6.08 -3.52
C VAL A 5 -4.64 7.12 -4.55
N ARG A 6 -4.84 8.35 -4.11
CA ARG A 6 -5.27 9.45 -4.97
C ARG A 6 -4.07 10.22 -5.49
N ASN A 7 -4.05 10.52 -6.79
CA ASN A 7 -3.14 11.52 -7.33
C ASN A 7 -3.79 12.91 -7.24
N GLU A 8 -3.16 13.82 -6.49
CA GLU A 8 -3.66 15.18 -6.29
C GLU A 8 -2.98 16.23 -7.18
N SER A 9 -1.95 15.84 -7.93
CA SER A 9 -1.23 16.75 -8.81
C SER A 9 -1.90 16.94 -10.16
N ASP A 10 -1.40 17.91 -10.91
CA ASP A 10 -1.77 18.19 -12.30
C ASP A 10 -0.95 17.37 -13.32
N THR A 11 -0.11 16.46 -12.85
CA THR A 11 0.79 15.63 -13.66
C THR A 11 0.54 14.15 -13.37
N GLU A 12 0.77 13.30 -14.36
CA GLU A 12 0.71 11.86 -14.18
C GLU A 12 1.75 11.36 -13.15
N ALA A 13 1.35 10.40 -12.31
CA ALA A 13 2.17 9.91 -11.21
C ALA A 13 2.26 8.37 -11.18
N TYR A 14 3.46 7.86 -10.99
CA TYR A 14 3.66 6.46 -10.60
C TYR A 14 3.44 6.35 -9.11
N ILE A 15 2.73 5.31 -8.67
CA ILE A 15 2.35 5.12 -7.27
C ILE A 15 2.85 3.76 -6.79
N ARG A 16 3.38 3.75 -5.57
CA ARG A 16 3.64 2.54 -4.79
C ARG A 16 3.08 2.67 -3.38
N ALA A 17 2.80 1.56 -2.73
CA ALA A 17 2.31 1.54 -1.35
C ALA A 17 2.98 0.44 -0.53
N ALA A 18 3.33 0.78 0.71
CA ALA A 18 3.62 -0.19 1.75
C ALA A 18 2.34 -0.46 2.55
N VAL A 19 2.10 -1.72 2.90
CA VAL A 19 0.96 -2.11 3.74
C VAL A 19 1.48 -2.89 4.93
N THR A 20 1.04 -2.49 6.11
CA THR A 20 1.38 -3.17 7.36
C THR A 20 0.11 -3.44 8.13
N VAL A 21 -0.04 -4.65 8.64
CA VAL A 21 -1.18 -5.04 9.49
C VAL A 21 -0.62 -5.35 10.87
N ASN A 22 -1.15 -4.69 11.90
CA ASN A 22 -0.64 -4.76 13.26
C ASN A 22 -1.78 -4.88 14.26
N TRP A 23 -1.49 -5.46 15.43
CA TRP A 23 -2.33 -5.27 16.61
C TRP A 23 -1.91 -3.97 17.29
N LYS A 24 -2.81 -3.01 17.40
CA LYS A 24 -2.57 -1.72 18.06
C LYS A 24 -3.40 -1.62 19.32
N LYS A 25 -2.79 -1.19 20.42
CA LYS A 25 -3.50 -1.05 21.70
C LYS A 25 -4.59 0.01 21.57
N VAL A 26 -5.79 -0.32 22.03
CA VAL A 26 -6.88 0.65 22.16
C VAL A 26 -6.57 1.51 23.38
N SER A 27 -6.15 2.75 23.17
CA SER A 27 -6.08 3.71 24.27
C SER A 27 -7.48 4.25 24.56
N ALA A 28 -7.81 4.35 25.84
CA ALA A 28 -9.04 4.98 26.30
C ALA A 28 -8.95 6.52 26.33
N ASN A 29 -7.76 7.11 26.20
CA ASN A 29 -7.50 8.54 26.38
C ASN A 29 -6.71 9.14 25.21
N GLU A 30 -7.14 10.29 24.68
CA GLU A 30 -6.35 11.07 23.73
C GLU A 30 -4.99 11.45 24.35
N GLY A 31 -3.88 11.09 23.68
CA GLY A 31 -2.52 11.47 24.06
C GLY A 31 -1.66 10.36 24.68
N GLU A 32 -2.17 9.15 24.87
CA GLU A 32 -1.34 8.00 25.25
C GLU A 32 -0.54 7.47 24.05
N ALA A 33 0.63 6.89 24.33
CA ALA A 33 1.49 6.32 23.31
C ALA A 33 0.79 5.14 22.61
N ASP A 34 0.92 5.12 21.28
CA ASP A 34 0.49 4.00 20.46
C ASP A 34 1.40 2.80 20.72
N TYR A 35 0.83 1.69 21.19
CA TYR A 35 1.57 0.44 21.39
C TYR A 35 1.20 -0.57 20.30
N VAL A 36 2.22 -1.03 19.57
CA VAL A 36 2.10 -2.15 18.62
C VAL A 36 2.48 -3.45 19.35
N TYR A 37 1.66 -4.48 19.21
CA TYR A 37 1.98 -5.79 19.77
C TYR A 37 3.14 -6.43 19.01
N ALA A 38 4.04 -7.11 19.72
CA ALA A 38 5.27 -7.65 19.12
C ALA A 38 5.02 -8.79 18.11
N ILE A 39 3.90 -9.50 18.24
CA ILE A 39 3.50 -10.56 17.33
C ILE A 39 2.56 -9.98 16.28
N ALA A 40 2.95 -10.06 15.01
CA ALA A 40 2.12 -9.59 13.91
C ALA A 40 0.89 -10.49 13.69
N PRO A 41 -0.27 -9.93 13.33
CA PRO A 41 -1.42 -10.70 12.84
C PRO A 41 -1.07 -11.52 11.60
N VAL A 42 -1.70 -12.69 11.44
CA VAL A 42 -1.46 -13.62 10.34
C VAL A 42 -2.61 -13.59 9.33
N GLU A 43 -2.30 -13.33 8.06
CA GLU A 43 -3.29 -13.40 6.97
C GLU A 43 -3.82 -14.83 6.79
N GLY A 44 -5.12 -14.97 6.58
CA GLY A 44 -5.84 -16.25 6.51
C GLY A 44 -6.23 -16.84 7.86
N VAL A 45 -5.67 -16.34 8.96
CA VAL A 45 -5.99 -16.77 10.33
C VAL A 45 -6.70 -15.65 11.09
N ASP A 46 -6.02 -14.52 11.27
CA ASP A 46 -6.52 -13.38 12.04
C ASP A 46 -7.33 -12.43 11.16
N TYR A 47 -6.92 -12.29 9.90
CA TYR A 47 -7.56 -11.40 8.93
C TYR A 47 -7.50 -11.96 7.50
N SER A 48 -8.34 -11.43 6.63
CA SER A 48 -8.30 -11.68 5.19
C SER A 48 -8.18 -10.35 4.44
N MET A 49 -7.32 -10.32 3.42
CA MET A 49 -7.23 -9.19 2.49
C MET A 49 -7.42 -9.65 1.05
N GLU A 50 -8.34 -9.00 0.34
CA GLU A 50 -8.61 -9.29 -1.07
C GLU A 50 -7.75 -8.36 -1.96
N TRP A 51 -6.52 -8.80 -2.22
CA TRP A 51 -5.53 -8.04 -3.00
C TRP A 51 -5.87 -7.99 -4.49
N ASN A 52 -5.62 -6.85 -5.13
CA ASN A 52 -5.74 -6.69 -6.58
C ASN A 52 -4.40 -6.88 -7.32
N THR A 53 -3.70 -7.99 -7.07
CA THR A 53 -2.42 -8.33 -7.74
C THR A 53 -2.58 -8.82 -9.19
N ASN A 54 -3.80 -8.75 -9.75
CA ASN A 54 -4.11 -9.15 -11.12
C ASN A 54 -3.75 -8.05 -12.14
N LYS A 55 -2.46 -7.93 -12.52
CA LYS A 55 -1.91 -7.01 -13.53
C LYS A 55 -2.08 -5.50 -13.24
N ARG A 56 -2.71 -5.13 -12.12
CA ARG A 56 -2.85 -3.73 -11.69
C ARG A 56 -1.78 -3.32 -10.70
N TRP A 57 -1.37 -4.26 -9.85
CA TRP A 57 -0.32 -4.08 -8.86
C TRP A 57 0.71 -5.19 -8.94
N ILE A 58 1.99 -4.82 -8.86
CA ILE A 58 3.11 -5.75 -8.70
C ILE A 58 3.50 -5.73 -7.23
N LYS A 59 3.39 -6.87 -6.56
CA LYS A 59 3.95 -7.08 -5.22
C LYS A 59 5.43 -7.40 -5.38
N HIS A 60 6.28 -6.67 -4.66
CA HIS A 60 7.70 -6.98 -4.55
C HIS A 60 8.06 -7.10 -3.06
N GLU A 61 8.79 -8.16 -2.74
CA GLU A 61 9.32 -8.42 -1.40
C GLU A 61 10.84 -8.30 -1.46
N TYR A 62 11.36 -7.34 -0.71
CA TYR A 62 12.79 -7.07 -0.61
C TYR A 62 13.45 -8.05 0.36
N SER A 63 14.77 -8.23 0.23
CA SER A 63 15.55 -9.14 1.07
C SER A 63 15.55 -8.80 2.57
N ASN A 64 15.24 -7.54 2.92
CA ASN A 64 15.05 -7.07 4.29
C ASN A 64 13.66 -7.41 4.86
N GLY A 65 12.78 -8.08 4.09
CA GLY A 65 11.41 -8.40 4.46
C GLY A 65 10.39 -7.28 4.20
N GLU A 66 10.81 -6.15 3.62
CA GLU A 66 9.90 -5.08 3.23
C GLU A 66 9.07 -5.51 2.02
N VAL A 67 7.76 -5.24 2.06
CA VAL A 67 6.84 -5.56 0.97
C VAL A 67 6.24 -4.27 0.42
N ILE A 68 6.50 -4.01 -0.86
CA ILE A 68 5.99 -2.84 -1.58
C ILE A 68 5.13 -3.29 -2.76
N TYR A 69 4.00 -2.61 -2.93
CA TYR A 69 3.08 -2.80 -4.04
C TYR A 69 3.23 -1.64 -5.02
N TYR A 70 3.54 -1.93 -6.27
CA TYR A 70 3.71 -0.95 -7.35
C TYR A 70 2.51 -0.97 -8.27
N GLN A 71 1.85 0.16 -8.50
CA GLN A 71 0.82 0.22 -9.53
C GLN A 71 1.48 0.12 -10.91
N VAL A 72 1.00 -0.79 -11.74
CA VAL A 72 1.56 -1.08 -13.06
C VAL A 72 1.46 0.13 -13.97
N SER A 73 0.26 0.72 -14.08
CA SER A 73 0.04 1.90 -14.90
C SER A 73 0.11 3.15 -14.04
N PRO A 74 0.64 4.26 -14.57
CA PRO A 74 0.61 5.52 -13.86
C PRO A 74 -0.83 6.00 -13.64
N VAL A 75 -1.03 6.81 -12.61
CA VAL A 75 -2.31 7.45 -12.29
C VAL A 75 -2.32 8.83 -12.94
N GLY A 76 -3.36 9.09 -13.73
CA GLY A 76 -3.49 10.34 -14.47
C GLY A 76 -3.50 11.59 -13.57
N PRO A 77 -3.43 12.78 -14.17
CA PRO A 77 -3.49 14.03 -13.44
C PRO A 77 -4.90 14.31 -12.91
N LYS A 78 -4.99 15.20 -11.92
CA LYS A 78 -6.22 15.87 -11.54
C LYS A 78 -6.69 16.78 -12.68
N VAL A 79 -7.97 16.72 -13.04
CA VAL A 79 -8.61 17.60 -14.01
C VAL A 79 -9.65 18.45 -13.30
N GLY A 80 -9.34 19.73 -13.07
CA GLY A 80 -10.20 20.62 -12.28
C GLY A 80 -10.30 20.14 -10.82
N ASN A 81 -11.50 19.72 -10.40
CA ASN A 81 -11.75 19.12 -9.08
C ASN A 81 -11.86 17.58 -9.12
N ASP A 82 -11.71 16.97 -10.30
CA ASP A 82 -11.78 15.53 -10.48
C ASP A 82 -10.39 14.93 -10.32
N TYR A 83 -10.23 14.14 -9.27
CA TYR A 83 -8.99 13.44 -8.96
C TYR A 83 -8.95 12.09 -9.66
N ALA A 84 -7.75 11.71 -10.13
CA ALA A 84 -7.50 10.36 -10.58
C ALA A 84 -7.09 9.49 -9.39
N ASP A 85 -7.79 8.37 -9.20
CA ASP A 85 -7.44 7.38 -8.19
C ASP A 85 -6.68 6.23 -8.85
N SER A 86 -5.78 5.63 -8.07
CA SER A 86 -5.19 4.33 -8.34
C SER A 86 -6.27 3.27 -8.54
N TYR A 87 -5.93 2.16 -9.20
CA TYR A 87 -6.69 0.92 -9.02
C TYR A 87 -6.74 0.58 -7.52
N PRO A 88 -7.83 -0.01 -7.00
CA PRO A 88 -7.85 -0.38 -5.59
C PRO A 88 -6.68 -1.32 -5.28
N LEU A 89 -5.95 -1.07 -4.21
CA LEU A 89 -4.85 -1.93 -3.75
C LEU A 89 -5.41 -3.26 -3.22
N PHE A 90 -6.48 -3.15 -2.44
CA PHE A 90 -7.33 -4.26 -2.01
C PHE A 90 -8.80 -3.83 -2.02
N ASN A 91 -9.70 -4.77 -2.33
CA ASN A 91 -11.14 -4.51 -2.36
C ASN A 91 -11.80 -4.73 -1.01
N ASN A 92 -11.21 -5.61 -0.19
CA ASN A 92 -11.75 -5.95 1.11
C ASN A 92 -10.64 -6.23 2.12
N PHE A 93 -10.93 -5.87 3.36
CA PHE A 93 -10.16 -6.17 4.55
C PHE A 93 -11.16 -6.51 5.64
N LYS A 94 -10.94 -7.67 6.28
CA LYS A 94 -11.85 -8.21 7.28
C LYS A 94 -11.05 -8.99 8.33
N GLN A 95 -11.35 -8.76 9.60
CA GLN A 95 -10.92 -9.63 10.69
C GLN A 95 -11.71 -10.94 10.65
N LEU A 96 -11.01 -12.08 10.71
CA LEU A 96 -11.59 -13.42 10.61
C LEU A 96 -11.91 -14.01 11.98
N SER A 97 -11.03 -13.79 12.96
CA SER A 97 -11.15 -14.33 14.32
C SER A 97 -10.68 -13.31 15.35
N THR A 98 -11.19 -13.44 16.57
CA THR A 98 -10.72 -12.72 17.76
C THR A 98 -9.94 -13.63 18.70
N GLU A 99 -9.75 -14.92 18.38
CA GLU A 99 -9.10 -15.89 19.28
C GLU A 99 -7.64 -15.55 19.58
N ASN A 100 -6.92 -15.05 18.58
CA ASN A 100 -5.52 -14.63 18.74
C ASN A 100 -5.37 -13.13 18.98
N GLN A 101 -6.48 -12.39 19.07
CA GLN A 101 -6.45 -10.95 19.32
C GLN A 101 -5.93 -10.71 20.75
N PRO A 102 -4.82 -9.98 20.93
CA PRO A 102 -4.33 -9.66 22.27
C PRO A 102 -5.35 -8.80 23.03
N GLU A 103 -5.49 -9.04 24.33
CA GLU A 103 -6.44 -8.31 25.16
C GLU A 103 -6.17 -6.79 25.13
N GLY A 104 -7.19 -6.01 24.78
CA GLY A 104 -7.09 -4.55 24.67
C GLY A 104 -6.38 -4.04 23.41
N TYR A 105 -6.12 -4.90 22.42
CA TYR A 105 -5.59 -4.52 21.11
C TYR A 105 -6.65 -4.68 20.03
N GLU A 106 -6.60 -3.83 19.00
CA GLU A 106 -7.43 -3.89 17.80
C GLU A 106 -6.57 -4.15 16.56
N LEU A 107 -7.18 -4.79 15.57
CA LEU A 107 -6.55 -5.04 14.29
C LEU A 107 -6.52 -3.75 13.46
N VAL A 108 -5.34 -3.25 13.14
CA VAL A 108 -5.14 -2.03 12.37
C VAL A 108 -4.39 -2.36 11.08
N VAL A 109 -4.89 -1.83 9.97
CA VAL A 109 -4.18 -1.80 8.68
C VAL A 109 -3.68 -0.38 8.44
N GLU A 110 -2.36 -0.25 8.28
CA GLU A 110 -1.72 0.99 7.83
C GLU A 110 -1.31 0.85 6.37
N VAL A 111 -1.60 1.88 5.59
CA VAL A 111 -1.21 1.97 4.18
C VAL A 111 -0.45 3.27 3.99
N VAL A 112 0.82 3.16 3.63
CA VAL A 112 1.68 4.31 3.32
C VAL A 112 1.88 4.35 1.81
N GLY A 113 1.15 5.23 1.15
CA GLY A 113 1.28 5.50 -0.27
C GLY A 113 2.40 6.51 -0.54
N SER A 114 3.15 6.28 -1.62
CA SER A 114 4.12 7.25 -2.15
C SER A 114 3.99 7.33 -3.66
N GLY A 115 4.21 8.52 -4.22
CA GLY A 115 4.13 8.73 -5.66
C GLY A 115 5.25 9.61 -6.18
N ILE A 116 5.71 9.31 -7.39
CA ILE A 116 6.62 10.17 -8.15
C ILE A 116 5.83 10.73 -9.33
N GLN A 117 5.73 12.05 -9.37
CA GLN A 117 5.18 12.81 -10.49
C GLN A 117 6.36 13.14 -11.40
N SER A 118 6.62 12.33 -12.44
CA SER A 118 7.82 12.56 -13.26
C SER A 118 7.55 12.70 -14.73
N THR A 119 8.13 13.75 -15.29
CA THR A 119 8.54 13.85 -16.68
C THR A 119 10.00 14.34 -16.63
N PRO A 120 11.02 13.50 -16.93
CA PRO A 120 10.97 12.21 -17.63
C PRO A 120 10.71 10.98 -16.74
N VAL A 121 10.18 9.92 -17.35
CA VAL A 121 9.83 8.64 -16.69
C VAL A 121 11.02 7.91 -16.06
N GLU A 122 12.23 8.16 -16.58
CA GLU A 122 13.51 7.57 -16.15
C GLU A 122 13.79 7.80 -14.66
N VAL A 123 13.30 8.91 -14.08
CA VAL A 123 13.44 9.19 -12.63
C VAL A 123 12.78 8.11 -11.78
N VAL A 124 11.68 7.52 -12.25
CA VAL A 124 10.98 6.46 -11.51
C VAL A 124 11.81 5.18 -11.51
N GLU A 125 12.44 4.86 -12.64
CA GLU A 125 13.33 3.70 -12.77
C GLU A 125 14.54 3.84 -11.86
N GLU A 126 15.18 5.02 -11.84
CA GLU A 126 16.34 5.30 -11.00
C GLU A 126 15.99 5.26 -9.51
N GLN A 127 14.92 5.94 -9.09
CA GLN A 127 14.58 6.08 -7.68
C GLN A 127 14.03 4.79 -7.07
N TRP A 128 13.32 3.97 -7.85
CA TRP A 128 12.65 2.77 -7.33
C TRP A 128 13.23 1.45 -7.81
N GLY A 129 14.21 1.46 -8.73
CA GLY A 129 14.78 0.24 -9.30
C GLY A 129 13.78 -0.54 -10.15
N VAL A 130 12.83 0.14 -10.79
CA VAL A 130 11.80 -0.51 -11.62
C VAL A 130 12.17 -0.47 -13.09
N THR A 131 11.63 -1.41 -13.88
CA THR A 131 11.71 -1.37 -15.34
C THR A 131 10.39 -0.88 -15.91
N ILE A 132 10.43 0.15 -16.75
CA ILE A 132 9.26 0.72 -17.42
C ILE A 132 9.32 0.42 -18.91
N SER A 133 8.23 -0.15 -19.44
CA SER A 133 8.07 -0.41 -20.87
C SER A 133 6.66 -0.01 -21.32
N GLY A 134 6.60 0.79 -22.39
CA GLY A 134 5.33 1.36 -22.88
C GLY A 134 4.59 2.20 -21.83
N GLY A 135 5.32 2.87 -20.94
CA GLY A 135 4.78 3.69 -19.85
C GLY A 135 4.29 2.91 -18.62
N ASN A 136 4.37 1.57 -18.62
CA ASN A 136 3.95 0.75 -17.49
C ASN A 136 5.16 0.10 -16.80
N ILE A 137 5.07 -0.09 -15.48
CA ILE A 137 6.03 -0.90 -14.73
C ILE A 137 5.84 -2.37 -15.13
N THR A 138 6.90 -2.98 -15.67
CA THR A 138 6.90 -4.40 -16.07
C THR A 138 7.69 -5.30 -15.14
N GLY A 139 8.54 -4.70 -14.29
CA GLY A 139 9.37 -5.44 -13.34
C GLY A 139 9.93 -4.53 -12.25
N VAL A 140 10.30 -5.14 -11.13
CA VAL A 140 11.02 -4.50 -10.02
C VAL A 140 12.33 -5.25 -9.84
N THR A 141 13.44 -4.56 -9.98
CA THR A 141 14.80 -5.09 -9.87
C THR A 141 15.49 -4.49 -8.66
N THR A 142 16.03 -5.34 -7.80
CA THR A 142 16.87 -4.89 -6.69
C THR A 142 18.20 -4.37 -7.24
N ASN A 143 18.57 -3.15 -6.88
CA ASN A 143 19.98 -2.77 -6.81
C ASN A 143 20.60 -3.33 -5.52
#